data_AF-A0A1U7IEU1-F1
#
_entry.id   AF-A0A1U7IEU1-F1
#
_cell.length_a   1.000
_cell.length_b   1.000
_cell.length_c   1.000
_cell.angle_alpha   90.00
_cell.angle_beta   90.00
_cell.angle_gamma   90.00
#
_symmetry.space_group_name_H-M   'P 1'
#
loop_
_entity.id
_entity.type
_entity.pdbx_description
1 polymer ?
#
loop_
_entity_poly.entity_id
_entity_poly.type
_entity_poly.pdbx_seq_one_letter_code
_entity_poly.pdbx_strand_id
1 'polypeptide(L)'
;MSEIIWIHGDCLSPKNPAFLAYPDAPAIWVWDEALLKEWQISLKRITFIYECLLELPVVIRRGDVANEVLAFAKEHNADTVVTAESPSPRFQEICGEIEKEVKLLVVAIDPFLDYDGYIDLKRFSRYWKVAQNYVFG
;
A
#
# COMPACT_ATOMS: atom_id res chain seq x y z
N MET A 1 -20.27 -4.18 -8.40
CA MET A 1 -19.01 -4.68 -7.85
C MET A 1 -18.97 -4.19 -6.42
N SER A 2 -18.41 -5.02 -5.53
CA SER A 2 -18.27 -4.69 -4.11
C SER A 2 -16.80 -4.80 -3.81
N GLU A 3 -16.22 -3.70 -3.33
CA GLU A 3 -14.79 -3.54 -3.15
C GLU A 3 -14.42 -3.53 -1.68
N ILE A 4 -13.26 -4.10 -1.35
CA ILE A 4 -12.55 -3.77 -0.11
C ILE A 4 -11.24 -3.06 -0.44
N ILE A 5 -10.74 -2.26 0.50
CA ILE A 5 -9.41 -1.65 0.38
C ILE A 5 -8.42 -2.39 1.27
N TRP A 6 -7.29 -2.82 0.71
CA TRP A 6 -6.14 -3.27 1.48
C TRP A 6 -5.10 -2.15 1.59
N ILE A 7 -4.84 -1.69 2.82
CA ILE A 7 -3.81 -0.69 3.14
C ILE A 7 -2.53 -1.40 3.63
N HIS A 8 -1.39 -0.98 3.10
CA HIS A 8 -0.04 -1.48 3.47
C HIS A 8 0.92 -0.33 3.81
N GLY A 9 2.07 -0.68 4.39
CA GLY A 9 2.98 0.27 5.04
C GLY A 9 3.67 1.27 4.12
N ASP A 10 3.72 1.00 2.81
CA ASP A 10 4.38 1.89 1.84
C ASP A 10 3.49 3.08 1.43
N CYS A 11 2.17 3.01 1.72
CA CYS A 11 1.21 4.07 1.44
C CYS A 11 0.23 4.26 2.61
N LEU A 12 0.74 4.32 3.85
CA LEU A 12 -0.07 4.52 5.06
C LEU A 12 -0.44 6.01 5.22
N SER A 13 -1.54 6.44 4.61
CA SER A 13 -1.97 7.84 4.60
C SER A 13 -3.50 7.97 4.45
N PRO A 14 -4.15 8.99 5.05
CA PRO A 14 -5.54 9.32 4.76
C PRO A 14 -5.77 9.72 3.29
N LYS A 15 -4.71 10.11 2.59
CA LYS A 15 -4.71 10.44 1.15
C LYS A 15 -4.26 9.26 0.28
N ASN A 16 -4.29 8.03 0.79
CA ASN A 16 -3.99 6.85 0.00
C ASN A 16 -4.92 6.83 -1.25
N PRO A 17 -4.39 6.59 -2.46
CA PRO A 17 -5.18 6.70 -3.69
C PRO A 17 -6.35 5.71 -3.74
N ALA A 18 -6.27 4.56 -3.05
CA ALA A 18 -7.39 3.64 -2.92
C ALA A 18 -8.55 4.24 -2.10
N PHE A 19 -8.27 4.97 -1.03
CA PHE A 19 -9.30 5.72 -0.28
C PHE A 19 -9.93 6.82 -1.12
N LEU A 20 -9.15 7.51 -1.95
CA LEU A 20 -9.67 8.56 -2.82
C LEU A 20 -10.58 7.99 -3.92
N ALA A 21 -10.23 6.82 -4.46
CA ALA A 21 -11.00 6.18 -5.53
C ALA A 21 -12.27 5.45 -5.00
N TYR A 22 -12.22 4.90 -3.78
CA TYR A 22 -13.31 4.10 -3.19
C TYR A 22 -13.60 4.54 -1.74
N PRO A 23 -14.09 5.78 -1.52
CA PRO A 23 -14.20 6.37 -0.18
C PRO A 23 -15.13 5.63 0.78
N ASP A 24 -16.12 4.90 0.26
CA ASP A 24 -17.11 4.17 1.06
C ASP A 24 -16.76 2.67 1.24
N ALA A 25 -15.68 2.20 0.62
CA ALA A 25 -15.29 0.79 0.71
C ALA A 25 -14.68 0.47 2.08
N PRO A 26 -15.05 -0.66 2.71
CA PRO A 26 -14.43 -1.09 3.95
C PRO A 26 -12.94 -1.39 3.71
N ALA A 27 -12.10 -0.95 4.65
CA ALA A 27 -10.66 -1.07 4.52
C ALA A 27 -10.05 -1.94 5.61
N ILE A 28 -8.97 -2.64 5.26
CA ILE A 28 -8.22 -3.52 6.14
C ILE A 28 -6.74 -3.19 6.13
N TRP A 29 -6.13 -3.21 7.31
CA TRP A 29 -4.70 -3.33 7.53
C TRP A 29 -4.40 -4.69 8.14
N VAL A 30 -3.34 -5.35 7.68
CA VAL A 30 -2.87 -6.60 8.29
C VAL A 30 -1.43 -6.43 8.74
N TRP A 31 -1.19 -6.63 10.04
CA TRP A 31 0.14 -6.83 10.57
C TRP A 31 0.68 -8.16 10.07
N ASP A 32 1.62 -8.09 9.13
CA ASP A 32 2.24 -9.25 8.52
C ASP A 32 3.13 -10.00 9.52
N GLU A 33 2.68 -11.20 9.91
CA GLU A 33 3.37 -12.03 10.91
C GLU A 33 4.79 -12.41 10.48
N ALA A 34 4.97 -12.76 9.20
CA ALA A 34 6.27 -13.17 8.68
C ALA A 34 7.22 -11.98 8.61
N LEU A 35 6.76 -10.80 8.17
CA LEU A 35 7.58 -9.59 8.16
C LEU A 35 7.98 -9.16 9.57
N LEU A 36 7.04 -9.18 10.52
CA LEU A 36 7.31 -8.81 11.92
C LEU A 36 8.39 -9.72 12.54
N LYS A 37 8.31 -11.03 12.25
CA LYS A 37 9.27 -12.02 12.74
C LYS A 37 10.63 -11.90 12.06
N GLU A 38 10.68 -11.66 10.76
CA GLU A 38 11.92 -11.56 10.00
C GLU A 38 12.68 -10.26 10.34
N TRP A 39 11.98 -9.13 10.36
CA TRP A 39 12.62 -7.81 10.45
C TRP A 39 12.85 -7.33 11.88
N GLN A 40 12.35 -8.08 12.89
CA GLN A 40 12.50 -7.76 14.31
C GLN A 40 12.15 -6.29 14.60
N ILE A 41 10.99 -5.86 14.07
CA ILE A 41 10.57 -4.46 14.12
C ILE A 41 10.47 -4.01 15.58
N SER A 42 11.21 -2.96 15.92
CA SER A 42 11.23 -2.43 17.29
C SER A 42 9.84 -2.01 17.77
N LEU A 43 9.59 -2.14 19.08
CA LEU A 43 8.34 -1.70 19.70
C LEU A 43 8.00 -0.23 19.37
N LYS A 44 9.00 0.66 19.36
CA LYS A 44 8.79 2.08 19.01
C LYS A 44 8.19 2.26 17.62
N ARG A 45 8.68 1.49 16.63
CA ARG A 45 8.17 1.54 15.25
C ARG A 45 6.77 0.94 15.15
N ILE A 46 6.48 -0.14 15.90
CA ILE A 46 5.13 -0.71 15.98
C ILE A 46 4.16 0.30 16.58
N THR A 47 4.50 0.94 17.70
CA THR A 47 3.66 1.96 18.34
C THR A 47 3.37 3.11 17.40
N PHE A 48 4.39 3.64 16.71
CA PHE A 48 4.20 4.73 15.75
C PHE A 48 3.22 4.35 14.62
N ILE A 49 3.40 3.18 14.00
CA ILE A 49 2.49 2.72 12.93
C ILE A 49 1.08 2.50 13.50
N TYR A 50 0.95 1.95 14.71
CA TYR A 50 -0.34 1.75 15.35
C TYR A 50 -1.08 3.08 15.60
N GLU A 51 -0.37 4.11 16.07
CA GLU A 51 -0.94 5.46 16.23
C GLU A 51 -1.44 6.01 14.88
N CYS A 52 -0.67 5.85 13.80
CA CYS A 52 -1.14 6.21 12.45
C CYS A 52 -2.39 5.43 12.03
N LEU A 53 -2.49 4.14 12.36
CA LEU A 53 -3.66 3.32 12.01
C LEU A 53 -4.92 3.77 12.75
N LEU A 54 -4.80 4.31 13.97
CA LEU A 54 -5.95 4.85 14.72
C LEU A 54 -6.56 6.10 14.07
N GLU A 55 -5.82 6.77 13.19
CA GLU A 55 -6.32 7.91 12.40
C GLU A 55 -6.97 7.50 11.08
N LEU A 56 -6.94 6.21 10.73
CA LEU A 56 -7.45 5.68 9.46
C LEU A 56 -8.72 4.83 9.68
N PRO A 57 -9.67 4.84 8.73
CA PRO A 57 -10.89 4.04 8.81
C PRO A 57 -10.64 2.58 8.40
N VAL A 58 -9.71 1.91 9.09
CA VAL A 58 -9.29 0.53 8.78
C VAL A 58 -9.65 -0.44 9.90
N VAL A 59 -10.04 -1.65 9.52
CA VAL A 59 -10.03 -2.81 10.41
C VAL A 59 -8.60 -3.32 10.51
N ILE A 60 -8.08 -3.43 11.73
CA ILE A 60 -6.71 -3.87 12.00
C ILE A 60 -6.72 -5.36 12.32
N ARG A 61 -6.04 -6.18 11.52
CA ARG A 61 -5.81 -7.60 11.75
C ARG A 61 -4.33 -7.92 11.84
N ARG A 62 -4.01 -9.18 12.12
CA ARG A 62 -2.64 -9.71 12.18
C ARG A 62 -2.63 -11.15 11.71
N GLY A 63 -1.68 -11.51 10.85
CA GLY A 63 -1.58 -12.86 10.31
C GLY A 63 -0.85 -12.91 8.98
N ASP A 64 -1.21 -13.90 8.17
CA ASP A 64 -0.86 -13.93 6.75
C ASP A 64 -1.72 -12.93 5.99
N VAL A 65 -1.07 -12.02 5.27
CA VAL A 65 -1.75 -10.85 4.69
C VAL A 65 -2.78 -11.26 3.64
N ALA A 66 -2.43 -12.15 2.72
CA ALA A 66 -3.34 -12.58 1.67
C ALA A 66 -4.57 -13.29 2.27
N ASN A 67 -4.36 -14.21 3.21
CA ASN A 67 -5.46 -14.92 3.87
C ASN A 67 -6.41 -13.97 4.62
N GLU A 68 -5.89 -13.01 5.38
CA GLU A 68 -6.72 -12.05 6.11
C GLU A 68 -7.48 -11.09 5.18
N VAL A 69 -6.84 -10.63 4.11
CA VAL A 69 -7.49 -9.78 3.09
C VAL A 69 -8.61 -10.55 2.38
N LEU A 70 -8.38 -11.80 2.00
CA LEU A 70 -9.39 -12.64 1.34
C LEU A 70 -10.55 -13.00 2.29
N ALA A 71 -10.26 -13.28 3.56
CA ALA A 71 -11.28 -13.49 4.58
C ALA A 71 -12.14 -12.24 4.75
N PHE A 72 -11.51 -11.06 4.84
CA PHE A 72 -12.21 -9.78 4.92
C PHE A 72 -13.07 -9.49 3.69
N ALA A 73 -12.57 -9.79 2.48
CA ALA A 73 -13.34 -9.66 1.25
C ALA A 73 -14.61 -10.52 1.30
N LYS A 74 -14.48 -11.77 1.75
CA LYS A 74 -15.60 -12.70 1.90
C LYS A 74 -16.63 -12.21 2.91
N GLU A 75 -16.19 -11.69 4.07
CA GLU A 75 -17.07 -11.14 5.11
C GLU A 75 -17.89 -9.94 4.62
N HIS A 76 -17.32 -9.14 3.71
CA HIS A 76 -17.97 -7.98 3.11
C HIS A 76 -18.65 -8.27 1.76
N ASN A 77 -18.74 -9.55 1.35
CA ASN A 77 -19.26 -9.95 0.04
C ASN A 77 -18.60 -9.21 -1.13
N ALA A 78 -17.31 -8.87 -0.99
CA ALA A 78 -16.52 -8.18 -1.99
C ALA A 78 -15.92 -9.18 -3.00
N ASP A 79 -15.92 -8.79 -4.27
CA ASP A 79 -15.32 -9.53 -5.38
C ASP A 79 -14.03 -8.89 -5.89
N THR A 80 -13.69 -7.72 -5.35
CA THR A 80 -12.56 -6.90 -5.78
C THR A 80 -11.79 -6.37 -4.56
N VAL A 81 -10.47 -6.52 -4.59
CA VAL A 81 -9.54 -5.91 -3.63
C VAL A 81 -8.86 -4.74 -4.33
N VAL A 82 -8.91 -3.56 -3.71
CA VAL A 82 -8.23 -2.36 -4.17
C VAL A 82 -7.06 -2.05 -3.25
N THR A 83 -5.90 -1.71 -3.81
CA THR A 83 -4.73 -1.31 -3.02
C THR A 83 -3.91 -0.25 -3.75
N ALA A 84 -2.92 0.34 -3.09
CA ALA A 84 -1.99 1.28 -3.73
C ALA A 84 -0.77 0.52 -4.24
N GLU A 85 -0.10 1.05 -5.27
CA GLU A 85 1.13 0.43 -5.76
C GLU A 85 2.26 0.47 -4.72
N SER A 86 3.12 -0.54 -4.77
CA SER A 86 4.38 -0.56 -4.02
C SER A 86 5.49 -1.24 -4.82
N PRO A 87 6.73 -0.73 -4.73
CA PRO A 87 7.90 -1.38 -5.32
C PRO A 87 8.39 -2.60 -4.51
N SER A 88 7.78 -2.90 -3.36
CA SER A 88 8.20 -3.98 -2.46
C SER A 88 8.02 -5.37 -3.13
N PRO A 89 9.05 -6.24 -3.14
CA PRO A 89 8.91 -7.61 -3.65
C PRO A 89 7.84 -8.41 -2.90
N ARG A 90 7.76 -8.24 -1.57
CA ARG A 90 6.76 -8.90 -0.74
C ARG A 90 5.34 -8.45 -1.07
N PHE A 91 5.15 -7.19 -1.47
CA PHE A 91 3.86 -6.70 -1.96
C PHE A 91 3.43 -7.44 -3.23
N GLN A 92 4.34 -7.64 -4.19
CA GLN A 92 4.07 -8.39 -5.42
C GLN A 92 3.69 -9.86 -5.14
N GLU A 93 4.37 -10.49 -4.18
CA GLU A 93 4.04 -11.85 -3.72
C GLU A 93 2.60 -11.92 -3.15
N ILE A 94 2.24 -10.99 -2.26
CA ILE A 94 0.89 -10.93 -1.66
C ILE A 94 -0.18 -10.66 -2.73
N CYS A 95 0.09 -9.73 -3.66
CA CYS A 95 -0.81 -9.45 -4.78
C CYS A 95 -1.07 -10.71 -5.61
N GLY A 96 -0.01 -11.47 -5.92
CA GLY A 96 -0.13 -12.72 -6.66
C GLY A 96 -0.94 -13.80 -5.95
N GLU A 97 -0.97 -13.84 -4.62
CA GLU A 97 -1.84 -14.74 -3.86
C GLU A 97 -3.30 -14.27 -3.86
N ILE A 98 -3.55 -12.96 -3.73
CA ILE A 98 -4.90 -12.38 -3.77
C ILE A 98 -5.55 -12.56 -5.15
N GLU A 99 -4.80 -12.31 -6.23
CA GLU A 99 -5.29 -12.38 -7.62
C GLU A 99 -5.74 -13.78 -8.06
N LYS A 100 -5.35 -14.83 -7.33
CA LYS A 100 -5.81 -16.20 -7.59
C LYS A 100 -7.30 -16.40 -7.26
N GLU A 101 -7.82 -15.62 -6.33
CA GLU A 101 -9.15 -15.84 -5.74
C GLU A 101 -10.15 -14.73 -6.08
N VAL A 102 -9.69 -13.48 -6.15
CA VAL A 102 -10.53 -12.30 -6.40
C VAL A 102 -9.85 -11.32 -7.35
N LYS A 103 -10.63 -10.39 -7.91
CA LYS A 103 -10.07 -9.33 -8.76
C LYS A 103 -9.20 -8.41 -7.91
N LEU A 104 -7.99 -8.09 -8.37
CA LEU A 104 -7.13 -7.08 -7.75
C LEU A 104 -7.07 -5.81 -8.61
N LEU A 105 -7.18 -4.65 -7.97
CA LEU A 105 -6.98 -3.34 -8.58
C LEU A 105 -5.87 -2.61 -7.82
N VAL A 106 -4.73 -2.42 -8.47
CA VAL A 106 -3.60 -1.66 -7.94
C VAL A 106 -3.68 -0.23 -8.49
N VAL A 107 -3.87 0.74 -7.60
CA VAL A 107 -3.98 2.15 -7.94
C VAL A 107 -2.59 2.78 -7.90
N ALA A 108 -2.19 3.42 -9.01
CA ALA A 108 -0.92 4.13 -9.12
C ALA A 108 -0.83 5.28 -8.10
N ILE A 109 0.37 5.57 -7.62
CA ILE A 109 0.66 6.71 -6.75
C ILE A 109 1.16 7.85 -7.64
N ASP A 110 0.75 9.08 -7.31
CA ASP A 110 1.24 10.27 -8.00
C ASP A 110 2.77 10.39 -7.80
N PRO A 111 3.57 10.28 -8.87
CA PRO A 111 5.01 10.31 -8.74
C PRO A 111 5.47 11.72 -8.36
N PHE A 112 6.56 11.81 -7.59
CA PHE A 112 7.16 13.10 -7.26
C PHE A 112 7.66 13.87 -8.51
N LEU A 113 8.03 13.14 -9.57
CA LEU A 113 8.51 13.69 -10.82
C LEU A 113 7.82 12.97 -11.98
N ASP A 114 7.02 13.71 -12.75
CA ASP A 114 6.49 13.26 -14.04
C ASP A 114 7.44 13.72 -15.16
N TYR A 115 8.43 12.87 -15.47
CA TYR A 115 9.42 13.11 -16.52
C TYR A 115 9.86 11.79 -17.15
N ASP A 116 9.69 11.68 -18.46
CA ASP A 116 9.95 10.48 -19.27
C ASP A 116 11.30 10.52 -20.02
N GLY A 117 12.04 11.63 -19.93
CA GLY A 117 13.35 11.78 -20.54
C GLY A 117 14.48 11.07 -19.78
N TYR A 118 15.70 11.15 -20.34
CA TYR A 118 16.87 10.56 -19.69
C TYR A 118 17.23 11.26 -18.37
N ILE A 119 17.45 10.47 -17.32
CA ILE A 119 18.07 10.92 -16.07
C ILE A 119 19.21 9.97 -15.70
N ASP A 120 20.38 10.52 -15.38
CA ASP A 120 21.46 9.74 -14.79
C ASP A 120 21.19 9.50 -13.29
N LEU A 121 20.72 8.28 -12.98
CA LEU A 121 20.37 7.84 -11.62
C LEU A 121 21.59 7.39 -10.78
N LYS A 122 22.82 7.46 -11.30
CA LYS A 122 24.02 7.03 -10.55
C LYS A 122 24.38 7.95 -9.38
N ARG A 123 23.94 9.22 -9.41
CA ARG A 123 24.19 10.21 -8.36
C ARG A 123 22.95 11.08 -8.15
N PHE A 124 22.53 11.24 -6.90
CA PHE A 124 21.39 12.08 -6.54
C PHE A 124 21.51 13.51 -7.10
N SER A 125 22.69 14.12 -7.08
CA SER A 125 22.88 15.48 -7.61
C SER A 125 22.64 15.60 -9.13
N ARG A 126 22.87 14.52 -9.90
CA ARG A 126 22.58 14.49 -11.34
C ARG A 126 21.08 14.34 -11.60
N TYR A 127 20.43 13.47 -10.85
CA TYR A 127 18.97 13.37 -10.82
C TYR A 127 18.33 14.73 -10.47
N TRP A 128 18.75 15.33 -9.37
CA TRP A 128 18.17 16.57 -8.84
C TRP A 128 18.34 17.75 -9.81
N LYS A 129 19.47 17.82 -10.52
CA LYS A 129 19.72 18.87 -11.52
C LYS A 129 18.65 18.91 -12.62
N VAL A 130 18.11 17.74 -12.98
CA VAL A 130 17.00 17.62 -13.93
C VAL A 130 15.67 17.84 -13.22
N ALA A 131 15.40 17.07 -12.17
CA ALA A 131 14.11 17.04 -11.46
C ALA A 131 13.68 18.44 -10.97
N GLN A 132 14.58 19.23 -10.39
CA GLN A 132 14.26 20.55 -9.83
C GLN A 132 13.63 21.53 -10.83
N ASN A 133 13.84 21.33 -12.14
CA ASN A 133 13.27 22.20 -13.17
C ASN A 133 11.80 21.86 -13.49
N TYR A 134 11.29 20.73 -13.00
CA TYR A 134 9.95 20.21 -13.30
C TYR A 134 9.06 20.10 -12.05
N VAL A 135 9.64 19.97 -10.85
CA VAL A 135 8.85 19.73 -9.61
C VAL A 135 8.35 20.99 -8.89
N PHE A 136 8.81 22.19 -9.28
CA PHE A 136 8.40 23.46 -8.67
C PHE A 136 7.91 24.50 -9.70
N GLY A 137 7.70 24.07 -10.95
CA GLY A 137 7.30 24.91 -12.08
C GLY A 137 5.79 24.93 -12.29
#